data_AF-A0AAD6TQK0-F1
#
_entry.id   AF-A0AAD6TQK0-F1
#
_cell.length_a   1.000
_cell.length_b   1.000
_cell.length_c   1.000
_cell.angle_alpha   90.00
_cell.angle_beta   90.00
_cell.angle_gamma   90.00
#
_symmetry.space_group_name_H-M   'P 1'
#
loop_
_entity.id
_entity.type
_entity.pdbx_description
1 polymer ?
#
loop_
_entity_poly.entity_id
_entity_poly.type
_entity_poly.pdbx_seq_one_letter_code
_entity_poly.pdbx_strand_id
1 'polypeptide(L)'
;MKSFISALLGFDPKQENFDGGILGVVKAYYGCVEAQGRGTLHCHMLIWLEGGLNPNQIKERALRDGGDAGFQKRLIDFLDDTISNCIPPDPDPNFETELGEADPCATRGPTPRDQSQHPNLAWDKDLHKLVKRCQSHSHHPTCFKYWRGPPEPKECRFDLDESNVVPISLIDPETGELTLRCLDGLVNNFNSTILEAIRCNMDIKFIGSGSAAKAILYYITDYITKTQLQAHVAYAVLELAVGKLGEYDPDVDEITMRAKRLLQKCAHSMIAKQELSSQQVVSYLMDFEDHFTSHKFKNLYWTGFEKFINDEDPSPECYHKLPDVNNTSDSSISDQEIESEIEKNIVHSTSDLDEDEITLVFGPGGNVLPSANQISDYQNRGLLLDQISVWEFTARIKKVSKKNGKRKHDKLDPDDLDFEQFPIGEDEGDNGPDRVVNISHLQSDALQEALVEFGGDILAYSGHARPQIDLQLPHMEASTHFLRVCSPAARWVPVPIGPAMPRRCVR
;
A
#
# COMPACT_ATOMS: atom_id res chain seq x y z
N MET A 1 4.49 -16.25 -4.74
CA MET A 1 3.66 -15.06 -5.05
C MET A 1 3.81 -14.58 -6.50
N LYS A 2 5.02 -14.41 -7.06
CA LYS A 2 5.17 -14.00 -8.48
C LYS A 2 4.35 -14.84 -9.45
N SER A 3 4.40 -16.18 -9.35
CA SER A 3 3.57 -17.09 -10.16
C SER A 3 2.07 -16.94 -9.93
N PHE A 4 1.64 -16.59 -8.71
CA PHE A 4 0.24 -16.33 -8.41
C PHE A 4 -0.24 -15.06 -9.14
N ILE A 5 0.57 -14.00 -9.13
CA ILE A 5 0.27 -12.73 -9.80
C ILE A 5 0.23 -12.92 -11.33
N SER A 6 1.20 -13.63 -11.91
CA SER A 6 1.25 -13.81 -13.36
C SER A 6 0.26 -14.85 -13.88
N ALA A 7 0.11 -15.99 -13.19
CA ALA A 7 -0.67 -17.12 -13.71
C ALA A 7 -2.13 -17.14 -13.26
N LEU A 8 -2.43 -16.75 -12.01
CA LEU A 8 -3.81 -16.73 -11.51
C LEU A 8 -4.44 -15.36 -11.75
N LEU A 9 -3.81 -14.29 -11.25
CA LEU A 9 -4.35 -12.95 -11.48
C LEU A 9 -4.24 -12.49 -12.94
N GLY A 10 -3.39 -13.14 -13.74
CA GLY A 10 -3.21 -12.79 -15.14
C GLY A 10 -2.71 -11.35 -15.33
N PHE A 11 -2.00 -10.80 -14.34
CA PHE A 11 -1.61 -9.38 -14.40
C PHE A 11 -0.62 -9.15 -15.52
N ASP A 12 -1.00 -8.27 -16.45
CA ASP A 12 -0.16 -7.81 -17.54
C ASP A 12 0.46 -6.44 -17.18
N PRO A 13 1.80 -6.35 -17.02
CA PRO A 13 2.48 -5.09 -16.82
C PRO A 13 2.27 -4.08 -17.95
N LYS A 14 1.97 -4.52 -19.19
CA LYS A 14 1.71 -3.63 -20.33
C LYS A 14 0.25 -3.17 -20.41
N GLN A 15 -0.67 -3.89 -19.76
CA GLN A 15 -2.12 -3.65 -19.80
C GLN A 15 -2.68 -3.71 -21.23
N GLU A 16 -2.14 -4.62 -22.04
CA GLU A 16 -2.56 -4.91 -23.40
C GLU A 16 -3.41 -6.20 -23.46
N ASN A 17 -3.25 -7.08 -22.46
CA ASN A 17 -4.05 -8.28 -22.32
C ASN A 17 -5.39 -8.00 -21.61
N PHE A 18 -6.49 -8.22 -22.33
CA PHE A 18 -7.85 -8.06 -21.83
C PHE A 18 -8.56 -9.38 -21.50
N ASP A 19 -7.90 -10.53 -21.64
CA ASP A 19 -8.46 -11.83 -21.26
C ASP A 19 -8.61 -11.93 -19.73
N GLY A 20 -7.72 -11.26 -18.98
CA GLY A 20 -7.73 -11.21 -17.52
C GLY A 20 -7.32 -12.52 -16.84
N GLY A 21 -7.39 -12.53 -15.51
CA GLY A 21 -7.18 -13.72 -14.69
C GLY A 21 -8.47 -14.20 -14.03
N ILE A 22 -8.33 -15.03 -13.00
CA ILE A 22 -9.44 -15.62 -12.23
C ILE A 22 -10.38 -14.61 -11.58
N LEU A 23 -9.95 -13.36 -11.38
CA LEU A 23 -10.76 -12.27 -10.81
C LEU A 23 -11.19 -11.25 -11.88
N GLY A 24 -10.86 -11.48 -13.15
CA GLY A 24 -11.00 -10.52 -14.24
C GLY A 24 -9.68 -9.80 -14.58
N VAL A 25 -9.79 -8.70 -15.34
CA VAL A 25 -8.62 -7.91 -15.79
C VAL A 25 -8.08 -7.10 -14.61
N VAL A 26 -6.87 -7.42 -14.14
CA VAL A 26 -6.25 -6.72 -13.01
C VAL A 26 -5.55 -5.45 -13.47
N LYS A 27 -5.99 -4.31 -12.93
CA LYS A 27 -5.43 -2.98 -13.20
C LYS A 27 -4.25 -2.64 -12.28
N ALA A 28 -4.37 -3.01 -11.01
CA ALA A 28 -3.33 -2.79 -10.02
C ALA A 28 -3.41 -3.84 -8.92
N TYR A 29 -2.30 -4.04 -8.22
CA TYR A 29 -2.23 -4.76 -6.97
C TYR A 29 -1.15 -4.18 -6.05
N TYR A 30 -1.31 -4.43 -4.77
CA TYR A 30 -0.30 -4.23 -3.73
C TYR A 30 -0.42 -5.38 -2.73
N GLY A 31 0.67 -6.05 -2.42
CA GLY A 31 0.74 -7.12 -1.44
C GLY A 31 1.92 -6.97 -0.50
N CYS A 32 1.75 -7.37 0.75
CA CYS A 32 2.80 -7.40 1.77
C CYS A 32 2.79 -8.77 2.45
N VAL A 33 3.98 -9.29 2.76
CA VAL A 33 4.20 -10.56 3.46
C VAL A 33 4.60 -10.24 4.88
N GLU A 34 3.76 -10.62 5.84
CA GLU A 34 4.09 -10.54 7.26
C GLU A 34 4.27 -11.94 7.85
N ALA A 35 5.11 -12.04 8.88
CA ALA A 35 5.05 -13.19 9.76
C ALA A 35 4.08 -12.93 10.90
N GLN A 36 3.13 -13.83 11.08
CA GLN A 36 2.25 -13.79 12.24
C GLN A 36 2.98 -14.35 13.47
N GLY A 37 2.44 -14.10 14.67
CA GLY A 37 3.06 -14.49 15.95
C GLY A 37 3.31 -16.00 16.16
N ARG A 38 2.98 -16.85 15.18
CA ARG A 38 3.32 -18.28 15.14
C ARG A 38 4.42 -18.61 14.11
N GLY A 39 4.99 -17.61 13.45
CA GLY A 39 6.05 -17.72 12.45
C GLY A 39 5.60 -18.09 11.03
N THR A 40 4.31 -18.34 10.80
CA THR A 40 3.79 -18.55 9.45
C THR A 40 3.79 -17.24 8.66
N LEU A 41 4.17 -17.31 7.39
CA LEU A 41 4.12 -16.18 6.47
C LEU A 41 2.71 -16.04 5.89
N HIS A 42 2.18 -14.83 5.91
CA HIS A 42 0.88 -14.49 5.36
C HIS A 42 1.05 -13.33 4.38
N CYS A 43 0.38 -13.42 3.24
CA CYS A 43 0.32 -12.30 2.29
C CYS A 43 -1.04 -11.61 2.43
N HIS A 44 -1.02 -10.33 2.78
CA HIS A 44 -2.17 -9.44 2.68
C HIS A 44 -2.07 -8.68 1.37
N MET A 45 -3.14 -8.68 0.57
CA MET A 45 -3.07 -8.11 -0.77
C MET A 45 -4.37 -7.41 -1.16
N LEU A 46 -4.22 -6.22 -1.75
CA LEU A 46 -5.28 -5.48 -2.41
C LEU A 46 -5.14 -5.65 -3.92
N ILE A 47 -6.25 -5.88 -4.60
CA ILE A 47 -6.33 -6.08 -6.05
C ILE A 47 -7.40 -5.15 -6.60
N TRP A 48 -7.03 -4.36 -7.59
CA TRP A 48 -7.94 -3.48 -8.32
C TRP A 48 -8.18 -4.06 -9.71
N LEU A 49 -9.45 -4.20 -10.06
CA LEU A 49 -9.88 -4.71 -11.35
C LEU A 49 -10.19 -3.54 -12.30
N GLU A 50 -9.99 -3.75 -13.59
CA GLU A 50 -10.40 -2.82 -14.63
C GLU A 50 -11.92 -2.60 -14.55
N GLY A 51 -12.34 -1.33 -14.60
CA GLY A 51 -13.75 -0.96 -14.42
C GLY A 51 -14.27 -1.10 -12.98
N GLY A 52 -13.40 -1.42 -12.01
CA GLY A 52 -13.72 -1.42 -10.59
C GLY A 52 -14.13 -0.03 -10.12
N LEU A 53 -15.41 0.15 -9.81
CA LEU A 53 -15.95 1.41 -9.30
C LEU A 53 -15.53 1.61 -7.84
N ASN A 54 -15.34 2.87 -7.44
CA ASN A 54 -15.11 3.16 -6.03
C ASN A 54 -16.40 2.94 -5.21
N PRO A 55 -16.30 2.76 -3.87
CA PRO A 55 -17.45 2.48 -3.01
C PRO A 55 -18.64 3.44 -3.16
N ASN A 56 -18.37 4.73 -3.37
CA ASN A 56 -19.42 5.74 -3.53
C ASN A 56 -20.11 5.62 -4.90
N GLN A 57 -19.35 5.34 -5.96
CA GLN A 57 -19.90 5.11 -7.30
C GLN A 57 -20.73 3.83 -7.36
N ILE A 58 -20.32 2.76 -6.68
CA ILE A 58 -21.13 1.55 -6.54
C ILE A 58 -22.46 1.89 -5.87
N LYS A 59 -22.41 2.62 -4.75
CA LYS A 59 -23.60 3.05 -4.00
C LYS A 59 -24.54 3.91 -4.85
N GLU A 60 -24.01 4.93 -5.51
CA GLU A 60 -24.76 5.85 -6.37
C GLU A 60 -25.45 5.09 -7.50
N ARG A 61 -24.71 4.20 -8.17
CA ARG A 61 -25.24 3.39 -9.27
C ARG A 61 -26.27 2.37 -8.81
N ALA A 62 -26.11 1.82 -7.60
CA ALA A 62 -27.07 0.95 -6.97
C ALA A 62 -28.39 1.67 -6.62
N LEU A 63 -28.33 2.96 -6.27
CA LEU A 63 -29.49 3.76 -5.82
C LEU A 63 -30.19 4.59 -6.93
N ARG A 64 -29.52 4.81 -8.07
CA ARG A 64 -30.03 5.63 -9.19
C ARG A 64 -31.42 5.16 -9.66
N ASP A 65 -32.42 6.06 -9.68
CA ASP A 65 -33.82 5.89 -10.14
C ASP A 65 -34.30 4.43 -10.30
N GLY A 66 -34.59 3.77 -9.18
CA GLY A 66 -35.09 2.38 -9.14
C GLY A 66 -34.00 1.30 -9.19
N GLY A 67 -32.74 1.69 -9.11
CA GLY A 67 -31.55 0.85 -9.26
C GLY A 67 -31.23 0.58 -10.73
N ASP A 68 -29.95 0.67 -11.12
CA ASP A 68 -29.48 0.03 -12.36
C ASP A 68 -29.54 -1.50 -12.13
N ALA A 69 -30.74 -2.09 -12.26
CA ALA A 69 -31.01 -3.50 -11.98
C ALA A 69 -30.10 -4.43 -12.80
N GLY A 70 -29.70 -3.99 -14.01
CA GLY A 70 -28.72 -4.70 -14.82
C GLY A 70 -27.33 -4.69 -14.18
N PHE A 71 -26.88 -3.56 -13.64
CA PHE A 71 -25.62 -3.48 -12.89
C PHE A 71 -25.66 -4.29 -11.60
N GLN A 72 -26.72 -4.13 -10.78
CA GLN A 72 -26.87 -4.86 -9.51
C GLN A 72 -26.79 -6.37 -9.73
N LYS A 73 -27.54 -6.88 -10.72
CA LYS A 73 -27.51 -8.29 -11.07
C LYS A 73 -26.12 -8.75 -11.52
N ARG A 74 -25.47 -8.03 -12.44
CA ARG A 74 -24.12 -8.39 -12.91
C ARG A 74 -23.08 -8.39 -11.78
N LEU A 75 -23.18 -7.44 -10.84
CA LEU A 75 -22.29 -7.37 -9.69
C LEU A 75 -22.50 -8.58 -8.77
N ILE A 76 -23.75 -8.91 -8.43
CA ILE A 76 -24.07 -10.08 -7.63
C ILE A 76 -23.62 -11.36 -8.32
N ASP A 77 -23.95 -11.55 -9.60
CA ASP A 77 -23.57 -12.73 -10.37
C ASP A 77 -22.05 -12.91 -10.38
N PHE A 78 -21.29 -11.82 -10.57
CA PHE A 78 -19.83 -11.84 -10.51
C PHE A 78 -19.29 -12.26 -9.12
N LEU A 79 -19.84 -11.70 -8.04
CA LEU A 79 -19.36 -11.97 -6.69
C LEU A 79 -19.72 -13.38 -6.22
N ASP A 80 -20.91 -13.86 -6.54
CA ASP A 80 -21.37 -15.20 -6.21
C ASP A 80 -20.62 -16.30 -6.99
N ASP A 81 -20.14 -15.99 -8.20
CA ASP A 81 -19.26 -16.86 -9.00
C ASP A 81 -17.81 -16.84 -8.47
N THR A 82 -17.34 -15.67 -8.05
CA THR A 82 -15.94 -15.48 -7.60
C THR A 82 -15.69 -15.99 -6.18
N ILE A 83 -16.67 -15.86 -5.28
CA ILE A 83 -16.51 -16.09 -3.84
C ILE A 83 -17.37 -17.27 -3.38
N SER A 84 -16.66 -18.32 -2.96
CA SER A 84 -17.20 -19.49 -2.26
C SER A 84 -17.16 -19.27 -0.74
N ASN A 85 -18.16 -19.79 -0.02
CA ASN A 85 -18.34 -19.58 1.42
C ASN A 85 -18.97 -20.80 2.12
N CYS A 86 -18.77 -21.98 1.55
CA CYS A 86 -19.18 -23.24 2.14
C CYS A 86 -18.28 -24.37 1.69
N ILE A 87 -18.29 -25.47 2.45
CA ILE A 87 -17.61 -26.70 2.05
C ILE A 87 -18.37 -27.29 0.85
N PRO A 88 -17.72 -27.51 -0.31
CA PRO A 88 -18.34 -28.23 -1.41
C PRO A 88 -18.82 -29.62 -0.95
N PRO A 89 -19.90 -30.18 -1.49
CA PRO A 89 -20.33 -31.52 -1.11
C PRO A 89 -19.24 -32.56 -1.43
N ASP A 90 -19.14 -33.62 -0.62
CA ASP A 90 -18.29 -34.76 -0.95
C ASP A 90 -18.84 -35.45 -2.22
N PRO A 91 -18.10 -35.50 -3.33
CA PRO A 91 -18.63 -35.98 -4.60
C PRO A 91 -18.91 -37.49 -4.61
N ASP A 92 -18.17 -38.29 -3.83
CA ASP A 92 -18.46 -39.72 -3.59
C ASP A 92 -17.77 -40.19 -2.29
N PRO A 93 -18.54 -40.56 -1.24
CA PRO A 93 -18.00 -41.08 0.02
C PRO A 93 -17.19 -42.37 -0.11
N ASN A 94 -17.37 -43.14 -1.20
CA ASN A 94 -16.63 -44.39 -1.44
C ASN A 94 -15.38 -44.19 -2.29
N PHE A 95 -15.24 -43.02 -2.91
CA PHE A 95 -14.07 -42.67 -3.70
C PHE A 95 -13.01 -42.00 -2.82
N GLU A 96 -11.78 -42.49 -2.93
CA GLU A 96 -10.62 -41.92 -2.28
C GLU A 96 -9.50 -41.77 -3.31
N THR A 97 -8.85 -40.60 -3.32
CA THR A 97 -7.64 -40.35 -4.11
C THR A 97 -6.50 -41.26 -3.63
N GLU A 98 -5.49 -41.53 -4.46
CA GLU A 98 -4.32 -42.31 -4.06
C GLU A 98 -3.60 -41.79 -2.80
N LEU A 99 -3.71 -40.48 -2.54
CA LEU A 99 -3.13 -39.82 -1.36
C LEU A 99 -3.90 -40.11 -0.05
N GLY A 100 -5.12 -40.67 -0.13
CA GLY A 100 -5.95 -41.03 1.01
C GLY A 100 -6.12 -39.90 2.04
N GLU A 101 -5.64 -40.16 3.26
CA GLU A 101 -5.73 -39.28 4.45
C GLU A 101 -4.55 -38.29 4.59
N ALA A 102 -3.70 -38.15 3.57
CA ALA A 102 -2.63 -37.14 3.59
C ALA A 102 -3.22 -35.72 3.77
N ASP A 103 -2.52 -34.85 4.49
CA ASP A 103 -2.97 -33.46 4.66
C ASP A 103 -3.03 -32.78 3.28
N PRO A 104 -4.22 -32.36 2.81
CA PRO A 104 -4.35 -31.77 1.48
C PRO A 104 -3.55 -30.47 1.35
N CYS A 105 -3.30 -29.72 2.43
CA CYS A 105 -2.49 -28.51 2.39
C CYS A 105 -0.98 -28.84 2.18
N ALA A 106 -0.56 -30.12 2.27
CA ALA A 106 0.84 -30.57 2.12
C ALA A 106 1.13 -31.33 0.80
N THR A 107 0.12 -31.50 -0.06
CA THR A 107 0.25 -32.20 -1.35
C THR A 107 0.16 -31.23 -2.52
N ARG A 108 0.36 -31.72 -3.76
CA ARG A 108 0.19 -30.92 -5.00
C ARG A 108 -1.17 -31.16 -5.67
N GLY A 109 -2.15 -31.64 -4.91
CA GLY A 109 -3.44 -32.11 -5.45
C GLY A 109 -3.40 -33.57 -5.93
N PRO A 110 -4.43 -34.02 -6.68
CA PRO A 110 -4.56 -35.39 -7.16
C PRO A 110 -3.37 -35.88 -7.98
N THR A 111 -3.03 -37.17 -7.89
CA THR A 111 -1.91 -37.73 -8.67
C THR A 111 -2.23 -37.77 -10.17
N PRO A 112 -1.22 -37.84 -11.07
CA PRO A 112 -1.50 -38.02 -12.50
C PRO A 112 -2.36 -39.25 -12.81
N ARG A 113 -2.30 -40.29 -11.97
CA ARG A 113 -3.13 -41.47 -12.11
C ARG A 113 -4.58 -41.19 -11.72
N ASP A 114 -4.82 -40.53 -10.59
CA ASP A 114 -6.14 -40.05 -10.20
C ASP A 114 -6.76 -39.21 -11.32
N GLN A 115 -5.99 -38.25 -11.85
CA GLN A 115 -6.41 -37.36 -12.94
C GLN A 115 -6.75 -38.13 -14.24
N SER A 116 -6.04 -39.22 -14.54
CA SER A 116 -6.28 -40.01 -15.74
C SER A 116 -7.53 -40.90 -15.64
N GLN A 117 -7.83 -41.41 -14.44
CA GLN A 117 -8.93 -42.35 -14.23
C GLN A 117 -10.23 -41.63 -13.89
N HIS A 118 -10.13 -40.59 -13.09
CA HIS A 118 -11.26 -39.90 -12.47
C HIS A 118 -10.99 -38.38 -12.42
N PRO A 119 -10.83 -37.69 -13.57
CA PRO A 119 -10.35 -36.31 -13.62
C PRO A 119 -11.15 -35.37 -12.73
N ASN A 120 -12.45 -35.22 -12.97
CA ASN A 120 -13.28 -34.28 -12.21
C ASN A 120 -13.48 -34.76 -10.76
N LEU A 121 -13.81 -36.04 -10.59
CA LEU A 121 -14.10 -36.62 -9.27
C LEU A 121 -12.90 -36.51 -8.30
N ALA A 122 -11.68 -36.66 -8.79
CA ALA A 122 -10.47 -36.52 -7.98
C ALA A 122 -10.24 -35.08 -7.52
N TRP A 123 -10.41 -34.10 -8.41
CA TRP A 123 -10.29 -32.69 -8.07
C TRP A 123 -11.41 -32.23 -7.13
N ASP A 124 -12.66 -32.63 -7.38
CA ASP A 124 -13.79 -32.31 -6.51
C ASP A 124 -13.59 -32.88 -5.09
N LYS A 125 -13.08 -34.12 -4.97
CA LYS A 125 -12.78 -34.76 -3.69
C LYS A 125 -11.62 -34.05 -2.98
N ASP A 126 -10.58 -33.67 -3.71
CA ASP A 126 -9.44 -32.92 -3.17
C ASP A 126 -9.87 -31.53 -2.69
N LEU A 127 -10.68 -30.80 -3.47
CA LEU A 127 -11.23 -29.49 -3.09
C LEU A 127 -12.12 -29.60 -1.84
N HIS A 128 -13.00 -30.60 -1.76
CA HIS A 128 -13.80 -30.86 -0.55
C HIS A 128 -12.91 -30.99 0.69
N LYS A 129 -11.88 -31.85 0.61
CA LYS A 129 -10.93 -32.06 1.72
C LYS A 129 -10.14 -30.80 2.04
N LEU A 130 -9.69 -30.07 1.03
CA LEU A 130 -8.89 -28.87 1.16
C LEU A 130 -9.66 -27.73 1.83
N VAL A 131 -10.91 -27.48 1.41
CA VAL A 131 -11.79 -26.47 2.04
C VAL A 131 -12.07 -26.85 3.49
N LYS A 132 -12.47 -28.11 3.73
CA LYS A 132 -12.73 -28.61 5.10
C LYS A 132 -11.51 -28.48 6.01
N ARG A 133 -10.30 -28.66 5.47
CA ARG A 133 -9.06 -28.65 6.24
C ARG A 133 -8.49 -27.24 6.46
N CYS A 134 -8.45 -26.41 5.42
CA CYS A 134 -7.75 -25.12 5.44
C CYS A 134 -8.72 -23.92 5.59
N GLN A 135 -10.05 -24.07 5.44
CA GLN A 135 -11.02 -22.95 5.51
C GLN A 135 -12.04 -23.02 6.65
N SER A 136 -12.29 -24.20 7.22
CA SER A 136 -13.21 -24.34 8.35
C SER A 136 -12.64 -23.76 9.64
N HIS A 137 -13.48 -23.01 10.35
CA HIS A 137 -13.17 -22.40 11.63
C HIS A 137 -13.54 -23.32 12.79
N SER A 138 -12.67 -23.38 13.80
CA SER A 138 -13.00 -23.93 15.10
C SER A 138 -12.64 -22.91 16.16
N HIS A 139 -13.60 -22.59 17.04
CA HIS A 139 -13.38 -21.57 18.05
C HIS A 139 -12.28 -22.01 19.03
N HIS A 140 -11.32 -21.11 19.23
CA HIS A 140 -10.26 -21.22 20.22
C HIS A 140 -10.32 -19.98 21.14
N PRO A 141 -9.76 -19.99 22.36
CA PRO A 141 -9.60 -18.80 23.20
C PRO A 141 -9.24 -17.47 22.50
N THR A 142 -8.48 -17.50 21.39
CA THR A 142 -8.17 -16.30 20.60
C THR A 142 -9.38 -15.63 19.97
N CYS A 143 -10.44 -16.40 19.68
CA CYS A 143 -11.72 -15.90 19.15
C CYS A 143 -12.41 -15.00 20.17
N PHE A 144 -12.21 -15.27 21.45
CA PHE A 144 -12.85 -14.55 22.55
C PHE A 144 -11.88 -13.58 23.25
N LYS A 145 -10.80 -13.17 22.56
CA LYS A 145 -9.77 -12.27 23.11
C LYS A 145 -10.35 -10.97 23.70
N TYR A 146 -11.41 -10.45 23.09
CA TYR A 146 -12.05 -9.20 23.51
C TYR A 146 -13.32 -9.39 24.33
N TRP A 147 -13.66 -10.63 24.67
CA TRP A 147 -14.84 -10.92 25.47
C TRP A 147 -14.64 -10.43 26.91
N ARG A 148 -15.56 -9.58 27.39
CA ARG A 148 -15.47 -8.92 28.71
C ARG A 148 -16.03 -9.78 29.85
N GLY A 149 -16.47 -11.01 29.56
CA GLY A 149 -17.12 -11.89 30.52
C GLY A 149 -18.63 -11.64 30.61
N PRO A 150 -19.37 -12.48 31.37
CA PRO A 150 -20.81 -12.31 31.54
C PRO A 150 -21.15 -10.94 32.15
N PRO A 151 -22.25 -10.27 31.74
CA PRO A 151 -23.36 -10.80 30.93
C PRO A 151 -23.15 -10.74 29.40
N GLU A 152 -22.01 -10.23 28.92
CA GLU A 152 -21.75 -10.09 27.49
C GLU A 152 -21.73 -11.46 26.78
N PRO A 153 -22.31 -11.60 25.58
CA PRO A 153 -22.26 -12.84 24.81
C PRO A 153 -20.83 -13.16 24.38
N LYS A 154 -20.52 -14.46 24.28
CA LYS A 154 -19.27 -14.94 23.69
C LYS A 154 -19.37 -14.88 22.18
N GLU A 155 -18.99 -13.76 21.61
CA GLU A 155 -18.96 -13.58 20.16
C GLU A 155 -17.57 -13.89 19.62
N CYS A 156 -17.52 -14.55 18.47
CA CYS A 156 -16.27 -14.79 17.76
C CYS A 156 -15.76 -13.45 17.22
N ARG A 157 -14.53 -13.06 17.59
CA ARG A 157 -13.85 -11.86 17.06
C ARG A 157 -13.83 -11.80 15.53
N PHE A 158 -13.83 -12.95 14.86
CA PHE A 158 -13.80 -13.05 13.40
C PHE A 158 -15.20 -13.04 12.77
N ASP A 159 -16.25 -12.91 13.57
CA ASP A 159 -17.65 -12.96 13.13
C ASP A 159 -18.00 -14.27 12.39
N LEU A 160 -17.42 -15.38 12.86
CA LEU A 160 -17.69 -16.73 12.35
C LEU A 160 -18.52 -17.49 13.38
N ASP A 161 -19.76 -17.79 12.99
CA ASP A 161 -20.77 -18.46 13.81
C ASP A 161 -21.69 -19.31 12.92
N GLU A 162 -22.19 -20.44 13.43
CA GLU A 162 -23.11 -21.33 12.70
C GLU A 162 -24.41 -20.62 12.30
N SER A 163 -24.82 -19.59 13.05
CA SER A 163 -26.02 -18.80 12.77
C SER A 163 -25.81 -17.72 11.70
N ASN A 164 -24.57 -17.41 11.30
CA ASN A 164 -24.25 -16.41 10.29
C ASN A 164 -24.51 -16.95 8.87
N VAL A 165 -25.78 -17.16 8.53
CA VAL A 165 -26.21 -17.70 7.23
C VAL A 165 -27.08 -16.67 6.50
N VAL A 166 -26.67 -16.36 5.27
CA VAL A 166 -27.39 -15.49 4.33
C VAL A 166 -27.55 -16.27 3.02
N PRO A 167 -28.77 -16.67 2.61
CA PRO A 167 -28.94 -17.60 1.50
C PRO A 167 -28.67 -17.00 0.12
N ILE A 168 -28.83 -15.69 -0.04
CA ILE A 168 -28.68 -14.98 -1.31
C ILE A 168 -28.02 -13.61 -1.11
N SER A 169 -27.22 -13.19 -2.08
CA SER A 169 -26.65 -11.84 -2.11
C SER A 169 -27.73 -10.83 -2.49
N LEU A 170 -27.78 -9.70 -1.78
CA LEU A 170 -28.81 -8.67 -1.93
C LEU A 170 -28.17 -7.28 -1.84
N ILE A 171 -28.73 -6.34 -2.60
CA ILE A 171 -28.43 -4.92 -2.46
C ILE A 171 -29.67 -4.26 -1.88
N ASP A 172 -29.50 -3.56 -0.76
CA ASP A 172 -30.56 -2.80 -0.12
C ASP A 172 -30.98 -1.62 -1.03
N PRO A 173 -32.27 -1.51 -1.40
CA PRO A 173 -32.75 -0.48 -2.31
C PRO A 173 -32.78 0.93 -1.71
N GLU A 174 -32.76 1.07 -0.38
CA GLU A 174 -32.77 2.35 0.32
C GLU A 174 -31.34 2.81 0.64
N THR A 175 -30.50 1.89 1.10
CA THR A 175 -29.13 2.22 1.55
C THR A 175 -28.08 2.01 0.48
N GLY A 176 -28.33 1.14 -0.52
CA GLY A 176 -27.34 0.75 -1.53
C GLY A 176 -26.21 -0.12 -0.96
N GLU A 177 -26.39 -0.67 0.23
CA GLU A 177 -25.45 -1.58 0.88
C GLU A 177 -25.61 -2.99 0.30
N LEU A 178 -24.47 -3.64 0.04
CA LEU A 178 -24.40 -5.00 -0.48
C LEU A 178 -24.22 -5.97 0.69
N THR A 179 -25.16 -6.90 0.85
CA THR A 179 -25.02 -8.07 1.71
C THR A 179 -24.71 -9.28 0.84
N LEU A 180 -23.56 -9.91 1.06
CA LEU A 180 -23.19 -11.13 0.35
C LEU A 180 -23.87 -12.36 0.96
N ARG A 181 -24.17 -13.32 0.10
CA ARG A 181 -24.52 -14.69 0.49
C ARG A 181 -23.42 -15.25 1.40
N CYS A 182 -23.84 -16.01 2.41
CA CYS A 182 -23.01 -16.80 3.31
C CYS A 182 -23.73 -18.13 3.57
N LEU A 183 -23.28 -19.23 2.97
CA LEU A 183 -23.97 -20.52 3.08
C LEU A 183 -23.51 -21.33 4.30
N ASP A 184 -22.30 -21.08 4.81
CA ASP A 184 -21.74 -21.71 6.00
C ASP A 184 -20.96 -20.66 6.81
N GLY A 185 -21.54 -20.20 7.92
CA GLY A 185 -20.96 -19.14 8.75
C GLY A 185 -19.69 -19.54 9.50
N LEU A 186 -19.26 -20.80 9.44
CA LEU A 186 -17.98 -21.27 9.98
C LEU A 186 -16.89 -21.44 8.91
N VAL A 187 -17.15 -21.08 7.66
CA VAL A 187 -16.18 -21.20 6.56
C VAL A 187 -15.77 -19.80 6.09
N ASN A 188 -14.46 -19.55 6.01
CA ASN A 188 -13.98 -18.29 5.45
C ASN A 188 -14.39 -18.15 3.98
N ASN A 189 -14.51 -16.93 3.49
CA ASN A 189 -14.69 -16.68 2.07
C ASN A 189 -13.42 -17.07 1.29
N PHE A 190 -13.55 -17.85 0.22
CA PHE A 190 -12.42 -18.27 -0.61
C PHE A 190 -12.79 -18.23 -2.09
N ASN A 191 -11.78 -18.26 -2.96
CA ASN A 191 -11.99 -18.58 -4.36
C ASN A 191 -11.46 -20.00 -4.60
N SER A 192 -12.27 -20.88 -5.20
CA SER A 192 -11.94 -22.30 -5.33
C SER A 192 -10.63 -22.51 -6.10
N THR A 193 -10.45 -21.83 -7.23
CA THR A 193 -9.25 -21.94 -8.06
C THR A 193 -8.00 -21.40 -7.36
N ILE A 194 -8.11 -20.28 -6.64
CA ILE A 194 -7.00 -19.79 -5.81
C ILE A 194 -6.63 -20.85 -4.78
N LEU A 195 -7.62 -21.36 -4.05
CA LEU A 195 -7.40 -22.31 -2.96
C LEU A 195 -6.74 -23.59 -3.46
N GLU A 196 -7.16 -24.15 -4.59
CA GLU A 196 -6.53 -25.33 -5.21
C GLU A 196 -5.07 -25.09 -5.58
N ALA A 197 -4.73 -23.87 -6.01
CA ALA A 197 -3.38 -23.51 -6.41
C ALA A 197 -2.44 -23.23 -5.23
N ILE A 198 -2.91 -22.50 -4.20
CA ILE A 198 -2.07 -22.11 -3.05
C ILE A 198 -2.11 -23.14 -1.91
N ARG A 199 -3.21 -23.90 -1.82
CA ARG A 199 -3.46 -24.99 -0.85
C ARG A 199 -3.26 -24.60 0.61
N CYS A 200 -3.53 -23.35 0.94
CA CYS A 200 -3.46 -22.83 2.30
C CYS A 200 -4.67 -21.95 2.59
N ASN A 201 -4.87 -21.62 3.87
CA ASN A 201 -5.96 -20.74 4.29
C ASN A 201 -5.89 -19.40 3.55
N MET A 202 -7.03 -18.93 3.07
CA MET A 202 -7.21 -17.61 2.45
C MET A 202 -8.56 -17.03 2.86
N ASP A 203 -8.66 -15.70 2.85
CA ASP A 203 -9.91 -14.97 3.07
C ASP A 203 -10.03 -13.90 1.98
N ILE A 204 -10.94 -14.09 1.03
CA ILE A 204 -11.22 -13.10 -0.02
C ILE A 204 -12.44 -12.26 0.35
N LYS A 205 -12.31 -10.95 0.27
CA LYS A 205 -13.40 -10.01 0.53
C LYS A 205 -13.51 -8.97 -0.57
N PHE A 206 -14.74 -8.75 -1.04
CA PHE A 206 -15.03 -7.64 -1.94
C PHE A 206 -15.17 -6.34 -1.15
N ILE A 207 -14.44 -5.31 -1.55
CA ILE A 207 -14.54 -3.97 -0.95
C ILE A 207 -15.63 -3.20 -1.71
N GLY A 208 -16.86 -3.33 -1.23
CA GLY A 208 -18.06 -2.77 -1.86
C GLY A 208 -18.37 -1.32 -1.47
N SER A 209 -19.65 -1.00 -1.29
CA SER A 209 -20.15 0.31 -0.88
C SER A 209 -20.24 0.46 0.65
N GLY A 210 -20.40 1.70 1.13
CA GLY A 210 -20.83 1.98 2.50
C GLY A 210 -19.73 1.98 3.58
N SER A 211 -20.16 1.83 4.83
CA SER A 211 -19.30 1.84 6.03
C SER A 211 -18.41 0.60 6.10
N ALA A 212 -18.92 -0.56 5.68
CA ALA A 212 -18.18 -1.82 5.65
C ALA A 212 -16.90 -1.73 4.79
N ALA A 213 -16.97 -1.05 3.64
CA ALA A 213 -15.81 -0.84 2.77
C ALA A 213 -14.70 -0.02 3.46
N LYS A 214 -15.08 1.03 4.20
CA LYS A 214 -14.11 1.85 4.95
C LYS A 214 -13.46 1.04 6.08
N ALA A 215 -14.25 0.23 6.80
CA ALA A 215 -13.74 -0.61 7.87
C ALA A 215 -12.74 -1.66 7.35
N ILE A 216 -13.05 -2.31 6.21
CA ILE A 216 -12.14 -3.26 5.57
C ILE A 216 -10.85 -2.58 5.10
N LEU A 217 -10.96 -1.39 4.48
CA LEU A 217 -9.77 -0.63 4.05
C LEU A 217 -8.89 -0.26 5.24
N TYR A 218 -9.47 0.20 6.35
CA TYR A 218 -8.72 0.52 7.56
C TYR A 218 -8.03 -0.72 8.14
N TYR A 219 -8.77 -1.83 8.24
CA TYR A 219 -8.24 -3.11 8.69
C TYR A 219 -7.05 -3.55 7.84
N ILE A 220 -7.21 -3.64 6.52
CA ILE A 220 -6.13 -4.07 5.61
C ILE A 220 -4.94 -3.11 5.67
N THR A 221 -5.19 -1.80 5.77
CA THR A 221 -4.13 -0.80 5.88
C THR A 221 -3.31 -1.03 7.14
N ASP A 222 -3.94 -1.29 8.30
CA ASP A 222 -3.23 -1.59 9.56
C ASP A 222 -2.29 -2.81 9.41
N TYR A 223 -2.73 -3.87 8.73
CA TYR A 223 -1.88 -5.03 8.46
C TYR A 223 -0.74 -4.73 7.48
N ILE A 224 -0.99 -3.92 6.45
CA ILE A 224 0.02 -3.51 5.48
C ILE A 224 1.07 -2.60 6.15
N THR A 225 0.65 -1.68 7.02
CA THR A 225 1.52 -0.68 7.66
C THR A 225 2.07 -1.14 9.00
N LYS A 226 1.83 -2.39 9.38
CA LYS A 226 2.20 -2.92 10.70
C LYS A 226 3.71 -2.87 10.88
N THR A 227 4.15 -2.13 11.90
CA THR A 227 5.57 -2.01 12.18
C THR A 227 6.13 -3.35 12.67
N GLN A 228 7.24 -3.80 12.08
CA GLN A 228 7.92 -5.03 12.52
C GLN A 228 8.44 -4.93 13.96
N LEU A 229 8.64 -3.70 14.45
CA LEU A 229 9.14 -3.41 15.78
C LEU A 229 8.02 -2.90 16.68
N GLN A 230 7.72 -3.66 17.75
CA GLN A 230 6.78 -3.21 18.77
C GLN A 230 7.47 -2.26 19.76
N ALA A 231 6.80 -1.17 20.13
CA ALA A 231 7.35 -0.12 20.99
C ALA A 231 7.93 -0.66 22.32
N HIS A 232 7.31 -1.67 22.93
CA HIS A 232 7.81 -2.28 24.17
C HIS A 232 9.20 -2.94 24.01
N VAL A 233 9.51 -3.50 22.82
CA VAL A 233 10.83 -4.02 22.48
C VAL A 233 11.84 -2.88 22.36
N ALA A 234 11.43 -1.76 21.73
CA ALA A 234 12.26 -0.56 21.63
C ALA A 234 12.61 0.00 23.02
N TYR A 235 11.65 0.09 23.93
CA TYR A 235 11.87 0.57 25.31
C TYR A 235 12.79 -0.34 26.12
N ALA A 236 12.58 -1.66 26.08
CA ALA A 236 13.45 -2.61 26.77
C ALA A 236 14.90 -2.59 26.23
N VAL A 237 15.08 -2.21 24.97
CA VAL A 237 16.39 -2.02 24.37
C VAL A 237 17.02 -0.69 24.77
N LEU A 238 16.24 0.40 24.78
CA LEU A 238 16.68 1.70 25.27
C LEU A 238 17.17 1.60 26.73
N GLU A 239 16.40 0.96 27.60
CA GLU A 239 16.78 0.71 28.99
C GLU A 239 18.13 -0.03 29.09
N LEU A 240 18.30 -1.09 28.30
CA LEU A 240 19.53 -1.89 28.30
C LEU A 240 20.73 -1.12 27.71
N ALA A 241 20.50 -0.29 26.70
CA ALA A 241 21.53 0.55 26.10
C ALA A 241 21.99 1.66 27.07
N VAL A 242 21.05 2.29 27.79
CA VAL A 242 21.32 3.24 28.87
C VAL A 242 22.11 2.57 29.99
N GLY A 243 21.69 1.39 30.45
CA GLY A 243 22.43 0.62 31.46
C GLY A 243 23.87 0.29 31.03
N LYS A 244 24.09 -0.01 29.73
CA LYS A 244 25.41 -0.29 29.17
C LYS A 244 26.30 0.94 28.93
N LEU A 245 25.78 2.16 29.04
CA LEU A 245 26.58 3.39 28.90
C LEU A 245 27.23 3.84 30.21
N GLY A 246 26.77 3.33 31.35
CA GLY A 246 27.25 3.77 32.66
C GLY A 246 26.84 5.21 32.99
N GLU A 247 27.33 5.74 34.10
CA GLU A 247 27.07 7.13 34.52
C GLU A 247 27.77 8.14 33.60
N TYR A 248 27.25 9.38 33.55
CA TYR A 248 27.81 10.46 32.75
C TYR A 248 29.00 11.11 33.44
N ASP A 249 30.15 11.09 32.77
CA ASP A 249 31.34 11.78 33.25
C ASP A 249 31.58 13.05 32.40
N PRO A 250 31.30 14.25 32.93
CA PRO A 250 31.44 15.50 32.19
C PRO A 250 32.89 15.86 31.83
N ASP A 251 33.89 15.24 32.44
CA ASP A 251 35.30 15.51 32.17
C ASP A 251 35.88 14.61 31.05
N VAL A 252 35.18 13.51 30.71
CA VAL A 252 35.66 12.47 29.78
C VAL A 252 34.71 12.27 28.58
N ASP A 253 33.40 12.47 28.78
CA ASP A 253 32.40 12.21 27.76
C ASP A 253 31.98 13.47 27.00
N GLU A 254 32.29 13.51 25.71
CA GLU A 254 31.66 14.47 24.80
C GLU A 254 30.20 14.07 24.55
N ILE A 255 29.25 14.98 24.83
CA ILE A 255 27.80 14.75 24.73
C ILE A 255 27.41 14.14 23.38
N THR A 256 27.98 14.65 22.28
CA THR A 256 27.70 14.16 20.92
C THR A 256 28.20 12.74 20.70
N MET A 257 29.38 12.39 21.23
CA MET A 257 29.90 11.02 21.13
C MET A 257 29.10 10.05 22.00
N ARG A 258 28.66 10.47 23.19
CA ARG A 258 27.82 9.67 24.08
C ARG A 258 26.44 9.41 23.48
N ALA A 259 25.82 10.42 22.88
CA ALA A 259 24.55 10.29 22.16
C ALA A 259 24.69 9.33 20.96
N LYS A 260 25.75 9.44 20.16
CA LYS A 260 26.04 8.49 19.06
C LYS A 260 26.20 7.06 19.58
N ARG A 261 26.95 6.86 20.66
CA ARG A 261 27.14 5.54 21.28
C ARG A 261 25.83 4.97 21.82
N LEU A 262 24.96 5.80 22.38
CA LEU A 262 23.63 5.40 22.83
C LEU A 262 22.78 4.92 21.66
N LEU A 263 22.67 5.71 20.59
CA LEU A 263 21.90 5.34 19.40
C LEU A 263 22.43 4.05 18.77
N GLN A 264 23.74 3.90 18.64
CA GLN A 264 24.36 2.68 18.12
C GLN A 264 24.08 1.46 19.02
N LYS A 265 24.19 1.60 20.35
CA LYS A 265 23.91 0.51 21.29
C LYS A 265 22.44 0.12 21.30
N CYS A 266 21.53 1.09 21.16
CA CYS A 266 20.11 0.85 20.96
C CYS A 266 19.90 0.07 19.67
N ALA A 267 20.33 0.59 18.52
CA ALA A 267 20.16 -0.05 17.22
C ALA A 267 20.71 -1.49 17.19
N HIS A 268 21.95 -1.72 17.66
CA HIS A 268 22.53 -3.07 17.70
C HIS A 268 21.77 -4.01 18.64
N SER A 269 21.29 -3.51 19.77
CA SER A 269 20.50 -4.31 20.71
C SER A 269 19.09 -4.60 20.19
N MET A 270 18.51 -3.72 19.37
CA MET A 270 17.21 -3.93 18.71
C MET A 270 17.31 -5.06 17.70
N ILE A 271 18.34 -5.02 16.85
CA ILE A 271 18.61 -6.06 15.86
C ILE A 271 18.92 -7.39 16.55
N ALA A 272 19.76 -7.40 17.58
CA ALA A 272 20.16 -8.62 18.27
C ALA A 272 19.05 -9.29 19.08
N LYS A 273 18.02 -8.53 19.50
CA LYS A 273 16.86 -9.05 20.23
C LYS A 273 15.64 -9.28 19.34
N GLN A 274 15.73 -9.00 18.05
CA GLN A 274 14.63 -9.26 17.13
C GLN A 274 14.53 -10.77 16.91
N GLU A 275 13.48 -11.38 17.45
CA GLU A 275 13.15 -12.77 17.15
C GLU A 275 12.55 -12.86 15.75
N LEU A 276 13.15 -13.70 14.92
CA LEU A 276 12.66 -14.02 13.58
C LEU A 276 12.26 -15.49 13.55
N SER A 277 11.12 -15.77 12.92
CA SER A 277 10.70 -17.15 12.67
C SER A 277 11.63 -17.84 11.65
N SER A 278 11.71 -19.16 11.71
CA SER A 278 12.52 -19.92 10.75
C SER A 278 12.06 -19.70 9.31
N GLN A 279 10.76 -19.50 9.09
CA GLN A 279 10.19 -19.19 7.78
C GLN A 279 10.64 -17.82 7.27
N GLN A 280 10.66 -16.78 8.11
CA GLN A 280 11.20 -15.46 7.73
C GLN A 280 12.68 -15.54 7.37
N VAL A 281 13.47 -16.22 8.22
CA VAL A 281 14.90 -16.38 7.97
C VAL A 281 15.14 -17.09 6.63
N VAL A 282 14.40 -18.18 6.35
CA VAL A 282 14.49 -18.86 5.06
C VAL A 282 14.04 -17.96 3.91
N SER A 283 12.96 -17.19 4.07
CA SER A 283 12.50 -16.23 3.06
C SER A 283 13.59 -15.23 2.69
N TYR A 284 14.26 -14.63 3.69
CA TYR A 284 15.35 -13.69 3.47
C TYR A 284 16.59 -14.36 2.87
N LEU A 285 16.95 -15.57 3.32
CA LEU A 285 18.09 -16.32 2.76
C LEU A 285 17.86 -16.76 1.31
N MET A 286 16.60 -16.99 0.93
CA MET A 286 16.19 -17.36 -0.42
C MET A 286 15.95 -16.14 -1.31
N ASP A 287 16.20 -14.93 -0.81
CA ASP A 287 15.99 -13.66 -1.52
C ASP A 287 14.55 -13.51 -2.03
N PHE A 288 13.59 -13.92 -1.20
CA PHE A 288 12.18 -13.74 -1.48
C PHE A 288 11.73 -12.35 -1.04
N GLU A 289 11.05 -11.66 -1.95
CA GLU A 289 10.40 -10.37 -1.70
C GLU A 289 9.37 -10.48 -0.57
N ASP A 290 9.35 -9.46 0.28
CA ASP A 290 8.37 -9.28 1.36
C ASP A 290 7.20 -8.37 0.95
N HIS A 291 7.23 -7.80 -0.26
CA HIS A 291 6.14 -7.01 -0.81
C HIS A 291 6.09 -7.16 -2.33
N PHE A 292 4.90 -6.97 -2.91
CA PHE A 292 4.63 -7.10 -4.33
C PHE A 292 3.80 -5.92 -4.80
N THR A 293 4.30 -5.15 -5.76
CA THR A 293 3.62 -3.93 -6.21
C THR A 293 3.52 -3.91 -7.73
N SER A 294 2.42 -3.34 -8.21
CA SER A 294 2.19 -3.06 -9.65
C SER A 294 2.61 -1.64 -10.05
N HIS A 295 2.86 -0.79 -9.07
CA HIS A 295 3.14 0.63 -9.17
C HIS A 295 4.38 0.97 -8.35
N LYS A 296 5.04 2.07 -8.71
CA LYS A 296 6.20 2.60 -7.98
C LYS A 296 5.77 3.80 -7.15
N PHE A 297 6.45 4.06 -6.03
CA PHE A 297 6.05 5.10 -5.08
C PHE A 297 7.10 6.20 -5.00
N LYS A 298 6.66 7.45 -4.90
CA LYS A 298 7.53 8.63 -4.73
C LYS A 298 7.09 9.43 -3.52
N ASN A 299 8.03 9.83 -2.67
CA ASN A 299 7.72 10.69 -1.54
C ASN A 299 7.26 12.08 -2.01
N LEU A 300 6.14 12.52 -1.46
CA LEU A 300 5.64 13.89 -1.54
C LEU A 300 5.77 14.50 -0.15
N TYR A 301 6.75 15.38 0.06
CA TYR A 301 6.98 16.01 1.38
C TYR A 301 5.93 17.10 1.61
N TRP A 302 4.77 16.71 2.11
CA TRP A 302 3.58 17.56 2.17
C TRP A 302 3.71 18.69 3.20
N THR A 303 4.40 18.45 4.31
CA THR A 303 4.63 19.44 5.38
C THR A 303 5.22 20.76 4.86
N GLY A 304 6.20 20.67 3.98
CA GLY A 304 6.81 21.85 3.36
C GLY A 304 5.81 22.65 2.50
N PHE A 305 5.00 21.96 1.69
CA PHE A 305 3.94 22.60 0.89
C PHE A 305 2.86 23.22 1.79
N GLU A 306 2.45 22.54 2.86
CA GLU A 306 1.49 23.04 3.83
C GLU A 306 1.99 24.29 4.54
N LYS A 307 3.24 24.28 5.03
CA LYS A 307 3.89 25.45 5.65
C LYS A 307 3.92 26.63 4.67
N PHE A 308 4.35 26.39 3.44
CA PHE A 308 4.35 27.42 2.40
C PHE A 308 2.96 28.02 2.15
N ILE A 309 1.93 27.18 2.05
CA ILE A 309 0.54 27.66 1.87
C ILE A 309 0.08 28.45 3.09
N ASN A 310 0.38 28.00 4.31
CA ASN A 310 -0.01 28.70 5.52
C ASN A 310 0.72 30.04 5.72
N ASP A 311 1.95 30.17 5.21
CA ASP A 311 2.69 31.44 5.25
C ASP A 311 2.08 32.47 4.29
N GLU A 312 1.58 32.03 3.12
CA GLU A 312 0.96 32.89 2.08
C GLU A 312 -0.53 33.16 2.34
N ASP A 313 -1.28 32.16 2.77
CA ASP A 313 -2.72 32.19 3.06
C ASP A 313 -3.01 31.47 4.39
N PRO A 314 -2.76 32.13 5.53
CA PRO A 314 -2.90 31.52 6.84
C PRO A 314 -4.33 31.07 7.11
N SER A 315 -4.52 29.77 7.36
CA SER A 315 -5.83 29.24 7.78
C SER A 315 -6.13 29.66 9.22
N PRO A 316 -7.14 30.51 9.48
CA PRO A 316 -7.48 30.96 10.83
C PRO A 316 -8.01 29.83 11.72
N GLU A 317 -8.45 28.72 11.10
CA GLU A 317 -9.16 27.60 11.72
C GLU A 317 -8.22 26.47 12.17
N CYS A 318 -7.02 26.37 11.59
CA CYS A 318 -6.08 25.27 11.83
C CYS A 318 -5.10 25.55 12.98
N TYR A 319 -4.90 26.82 13.35
CA TYR A 319 -3.90 27.23 14.35
C TYR A 319 -4.51 28.20 15.37
N HIS A 320 -5.56 27.77 16.07
CA HIS A 320 -6.01 28.47 17.27
C HIS A 320 -4.96 28.28 18.38
N LYS A 321 -4.24 29.35 18.76
CA LYS A 321 -3.51 29.38 20.03
C LYS A 321 -4.53 29.21 21.16
N LEU A 322 -4.60 28.03 21.76
CA LEU A 322 -5.34 27.84 23.00
C LEU A 322 -4.80 28.83 24.05
N PRO A 323 -5.65 29.56 24.79
CA PRO A 323 -5.19 30.35 25.93
C PRO A 323 -4.65 29.40 27.00
N ASP A 324 -3.55 29.77 27.66
CA ASP A 324 -2.96 29.03 28.78
C ASP A 324 -4.02 28.69 29.84
N VAL A 325 -4.45 27.42 29.88
CA VAL A 325 -5.36 26.93 30.92
C VAL A 325 -4.51 26.50 32.11
N ASN A 326 -4.49 27.34 33.14
CA ASN A 326 -3.98 26.99 34.45
C ASN A 326 -4.68 25.73 34.99
N ASN A 327 -3.86 24.82 35.51
CA ASN A 327 -4.23 23.59 36.21
C ASN A 327 -5.37 23.77 37.21
N THR A 328 -6.49 23.07 36.99
CA THR A 328 -7.31 22.53 38.08
C THR A 328 -7.86 21.16 37.68
N SER A 329 -7.47 20.15 38.45
CA SER A 329 -7.96 18.78 38.42
C SER A 329 -9.41 18.69 38.89
N ASP A 330 -10.29 18.04 38.14
CA ASP A 330 -11.30 17.16 38.73
C ASP A 330 -11.85 16.13 37.73
N SER A 331 -12.20 14.97 38.28
CA SER A 331 -12.50 13.71 37.62
C SER A 331 -13.97 13.53 37.22
N SER A 332 -14.25 13.03 36.01
CA SER A 332 -15.27 12.00 35.69
C SER A 332 -15.33 11.73 34.19
N ILE A 333 -14.87 10.56 33.75
CA ILE A 333 -14.80 10.15 32.33
C ILE A 333 -16.12 9.51 31.92
N SER A 334 -16.72 10.00 30.83
CA SER A 334 -17.83 9.37 30.13
C SER A 334 -17.44 9.11 28.66
N ASP A 335 -18.00 8.07 28.06
CA ASP A 335 -17.61 7.46 26.77
C ASP A 335 -17.69 8.36 25.51
N GLN A 336 -17.91 9.67 25.66
CA GLN A 336 -17.80 10.67 24.58
C GLN A 336 -16.39 11.29 24.48
N GLU A 337 -15.46 10.96 25.36
CA GLU A 337 -14.12 11.57 25.39
C GLU A 337 -13.05 10.86 24.54
N ILE A 338 -13.32 9.70 23.94
CA ILE A 338 -12.33 8.96 23.13
C ILE A 338 -11.94 9.72 21.85
N GLU A 339 -12.86 10.47 21.23
CA GLU A 339 -12.49 11.34 20.10
C GLU A 339 -11.64 12.54 20.55
N SER A 340 -11.84 13.02 21.77
CA SER A 340 -11.09 14.18 22.31
C SER A 340 -9.72 13.81 22.90
N GLU A 341 -9.51 12.56 23.35
CA GLU A 341 -8.20 12.11 23.84
C GLU A 341 -7.23 11.77 22.71
N ILE A 342 -7.73 11.42 21.52
CA ILE A 342 -6.87 11.27 20.33
C ILE A 342 -6.35 12.65 19.87
N GLU A 343 -7.18 13.70 19.94
CA GLU A 343 -6.74 15.08 19.66
C GLU A 343 -5.74 15.60 20.70
N LYS A 344 -5.90 15.23 21.99
CA LYS A 344 -4.99 15.69 23.07
C LYS A 344 -3.66 14.94 23.14
N ASN A 345 -3.59 13.70 22.64
CA ASN A 345 -2.35 12.91 22.63
C ASN A 345 -1.50 13.11 21.36
N ILE A 346 -1.93 13.97 20.43
CA ILE A 346 -1.00 14.64 19.53
C ILE A 346 -0.22 15.61 20.42
N VAL A 347 0.89 15.15 20.99
CA VAL A 347 1.91 16.04 21.50
C VAL A 347 2.29 16.91 20.31
N HIS A 348 1.77 18.13 20.27
CA HIS A 348 2.33 19.20 19.46
C HIS A 348 3.70 19.43 20.07
N SER A 349 4.69 18.66 19.60
CA SER A 349 6.08 18.94 19.84
C SER A 349 6.33 20.30 19.20
N THR A 350 6.28 21.35 20.01
CA THR A 350 6.69 22.72 19.67
C THR A 350 8.22 22.80 19.51
N SER A 351 8.85 21.72 19.06
CA SER A 351 10.19 21.79 18.52
C SER A 351 10.05 22.30 17.09
N ASP A 352 10.39 23.58 16.89
CA ASP A 352 10.70 24.22 15.61
C ASP A 352 11.87 23.50 14.90
N LEU A 353 11.68 22.22 14.58
CA LEU A 353 12.58 21.47 13.72
C LEU A 353 11.95 21.47 12.35
N ASP A 354 12.49 22.30 11.47
CA ASP A 354 12.15 22.34 10.05
C ASP A 354 12.23 20.92 9.47
N GLU A 355 11.08 20.26 9.27
CA GLU A 355 10.95 19.00 8.53
C GLU A 355 11.03 19.24 7.01
N ASP A 356 11.83 20.21 6.58
CA ASP A 356 12.19 20.38 5.18
C ASP A 356 13.36 19.43 4.88
N GLU A 357 13.19 18.55 3.89
CA GLU A 357 14.32 17.77 3.38
C GLU A 357 15.38 18.74 2.82
N ILE A 358 16.50 18.89 3.53
CA ILE A 358 17.71 19.48 2.96
C ILE A 358 18.44 18.34 2.26
N THR A 359 18.19 18.13 0.97
CA THR A 359 19.03 17.24 0.16
C THR A 359 20.44 17.83 0.12
N LEU A 360 21.43 17.11 0.66
CA LEU A 360 22.81 17.57 0.79
C LEU A 360 23.65 17.03 -0.38
N VAL A 361 24.10 17.89 -1.28
CA VAL A 361 24.98 17.49 -2.41
C VAL A 361 26.44 17.71 -2.02
N PHE A 362 27.27 16.67 -2.15
CA PHE A 362 28.71 16.78 -1.91
C PHE A 362 29.43 17.35 -3.14
N GLY A 363 29.99 18.55 -3.02
CA GLY A 363 30.82 19.14 -4.06
C GLY A 363 32.17 18.41 -4.25
N PRO A 364 32.90 18.65 -5.35
CA PRO A 364 34.19 18.00 -5.67
C PRO A 364 35.32 18.18 -4.63
N GLY A 365 35.09 18.97 -3.58
CA GLY A 365 36.01 19.20 -2.46
C GLY A 365 35.46 18.80 -1.09
N GLY A 366 34.38 18.01 -1.02
CA GLY A 366 33.76 17.57 0.24
C GLY A 366 32.87 18.60 0.93
N ASN A 367 32.58 19.72 0.27
CA ASN A 367 31.65 20.73 0.78
C ASN A 367 30.20 20.28 0.56
N VAL A 368 29.38 20.39 1.60
CA VAL A 368 27.95 20.10 1.55
C VAL A 368 27.21 21.33 1.00
N LEU A 369 26.50 21.17 -0.12
CA LEU A 369 25.67 22.20 -0.73
C LEU A 369 24.19 21.85 -0.54
N PRO A 370 23.31 22.82 -0.21
CA PRO A 370 21.87 22.60 -0.22
C PRO A 370 21.40 22.38 -1.67
N SER A 371 20.72 21.25 -1.94
CA SER A 371 19.97 21.03 -3.18
C SER A 371 18.57 21.63 -3.07
N ALA A 372 17.99 22.05 -4.19
CA ALA A 372 16.67 22.65 -4.22
C ALA A 372 15.60 21.65 -3.74
N ASN A 373 14.63 22.13 -2.95
CA ASN A 373 13.54 21.33 -2.40
C ASN A 373 12.38 21.17 -3.41
N GLN A 374 11.48 20.20 -3.16
CA GLN A 374 10.34 19.92 -4.04
C GLN A 374 9.42 21.14 -4.23
N ILE A 375 9.33 22.03 -3.24
CA ILE A 375 8.55 23.28 -3.31
C ILE A 375 9.12 24.20 -4.39
N SER A 376 10.43 24.45 -4.35
CA SER A 376 11.13 25.29 -5.32
C SER A 376 11.00 24.71 -6.73
N ASP A 377 11.17 23.39 -6.88
CA ASP A 377 11.01 22.69 -8.16
C ASP A 377 9.59 22.88 -8.73
N TYR A 378 8.56 22.81 -7.88
CA TYR A 378 7.16 23.00 -8.28
C TYR A 378 6.83 24.46 -8.58
N GLN A 379 7.23 25.41 -7.72
CA GLN A 379 6.95 26.84 -7.90
C GLN A 379 7.56 27.38 -9.20
N ASN A 380 8.77 26.94 -9.52
CA ASN A 380 9.51 27.43 -10.68
C ASN A 380 9.43 26.45 -11.86
N ARG A 381 8.37 25.63 -11.93
CA ARG A 381 8.11 24.76 -13.08
C ARG A 381 7.88 25.58 -14.34
N GLY A 382 8.27 25.06 -15.50
CA GLY A 382 8.07 25.75 -16.78
C GLY A 382 6.59 25.92 -17.12
N LEU A 383 6.26 26.94 -17.92
CA LEU A 383 4.88 27.37 -18.25
C LEU A 383 3.96 26.26 -18.78
N LEU A 384 4.54 25.26 -19.46
CA LEU A 384 3.79 24.07 -19.93
C LEU A 384 3.23 23.20 -18.80
N LEU A 385 3.75 23.35 -17.58
CA LEU A 385 3.32 22.63 -16.39
C LEU A 385 2.50 23.51 -15.44
N ASP A 386 2.13 24.73 -15.82
CA ASP A 386 1.44 25.66 -14.90
C ASP A 386 0.12 25.10 -14.39
N GLN A 387 -0.61 24.35 -15.24
CA GLN A 387 -1.93 23.80 -14.93
C GLN A 387 -1.90 22.46 -14.20
N ILE A 388 -0.73 21.85 -13.97
CA ILE A 388 -0.66 20.56 -13.30
C ILE A 388 -0.63 20.75 -11.78
N SER A 389 -1.28 19.84 -11.06
CA SER A 389 -1.27 19.81 -9.60
C SER A 389 0.06 19.33 -9.03
N VAL A 390 0.31 19.58 -7.74
CA VAL A 390 1.46 19.04 -7.00
C VAL A 390 1.50 17.51 -7.09
N TRP A 391 0.34 16.87 -7.02
CA TRP A 391 0.21 15.41 -7.14
C TRP A 391 0.69 14.92 -8.50
N GLU A 392 0.20 15.51 -9.59
CA GLU A 392 0.61 15.17 -10.95
C GLU A 392 2.08 15.49 -11.20
N PHE A 393 2.59 16.61 -10.65
CA PHE A 393 4.00 16.96 -10.74
C PHE A 393 4.87 15.89 -10.11
N THR A 394 4.61 15.50 -8.85
CA THR A 394 5.40 14.46 -8.17
C THR A 394 5.28 13.11 -8.86
N ALA A 395 4.09 12.75 -9.35
CA ALA A 395 3.87 11.50 -10.06
C ALA A 395 4.64 11.47 -11.39
N ARG A 396 4.48 12.52 -12.20
CA ARG A 396 4.79 12.49 -13.64
C ARG A 396 6.03 13.27 -14.04
N ILE A 397 6.66 14.01 -13.14
CA ILE A 397 7.84 14.82 -13.43
C ILE A 397 9.06 14.26 -12.70
N LYS A 398 10.22 14.31 -13.37
CA LYS A 398 11.54 13.99 -12.80
C LYS A 398 12.51 15.13 -13.10
N LYS A 399 13.20 15.63 -12.07
CA LYS A 399 14.30 16.58 -12.24
C LYS A 399 15.55 15.82 -12.72
N VAL A 400 16.18 16.29 -13.79
CA VAL A 400 17.33 15.64 -14.45
C VAL A 400 18.44 16.65 -14.69
N SER A 401 19.69 16.27 -14.40
CA SER A 401 20.86 17.12 -14.62
C SER A 401 21.23 17.22 -16.11
N LYS A 402 21.53 18.44 -16.56
CA LYS A 402 22.08 18.75 -17.89
C LYS A 402 23.52 18.24 -17.95
N LYS A 403 23.73 16.98 -18.36
CA LYS A 403 25.10 16.42 -18.49
C LYS A 403 25.90 17.24 -19.52
N ASN A 404 26.96 17.91 -19.06
CA ASN A 404 27.95 18.53 -19.94
C ASN A 404 28.70 17.44 -20.73
N GLY A 405 28.72 17.57 -22.06
CA GLY A 405 29.23 16.54 -22.97
C GLY A 405 30.60 15.97 -22.59
N LYS A 406 30.60 14.69 -22.21
CA LYS A 406 31.62 13.67 -22.51
C LYS A 406 31.06 12.32 -22.05
N ARG A 407 30.75 11.43 -23.00
CA ARG A 407 30.56 10.00 -22.72
C ARG A 407 31.88 9.47 -22.16
N LYS A 408 31.99 9.38 -20.83
CA LYS A 408 32.94 8.48 -20.18
C LYS A 408 32.14 7.33 -19.62
N HIS A 409 32.48 6.13 -20.10
CA HIS A 409 32.17 4.88 -19.44
C HIS A 409 32.84 4.95 -18.06
N ASP A 410 32.08 5.17 -16.99
CA ASP A 410 32.54 4.91 -15.64
C ASP A 410 31.33 4.74 -14.69
N LYS A 411 31.26 3.51 -14.17
CA LYS A 411 30.75 3.00 -12.89
C LYS A 411 29.44 3.57 -12.33
N LEU A 412 28.49 2.64 -12.22
CA LEU A 412 27.25 2.67 -11.44
C LEU A 412 27.38 3.45 -10.12
N ASP A 413 26.38 4.29 -9.88
CA ASP A 413 26.15 4.95 -8.60
C ASP A 413 25.92 3.87 -7.52
N PRO A 414 26.49 3.97 -6.30
CA PRO A 414 26.24 2.99 -5.25
C PRO A 414 24.79 2.94 -4.78
N ASP A 415 24.01 3.99 -5.04
CA ASP A 415 22.56 4.05 -4.78
C ASP A 415 21.72 3.42 -5.92
N ASP A 416 22.36 3.00 -7.03
CA ASP A 416 21.77 2.17 -8.10
C ASP A 416 22.05 0.67 -7.88
N LEU A 417 22.64 0.28 -6.74
CA LEU A 417 22.83 -1.12 -6.37
C LEU A 417 21.66 -1.63 -5.53
N ASP A 418 20.50 -1.75 -6.17
CA ASP A 418 19.45 -2.64 -5.68
C ASP A 418 18.83 -3.41 -6.86
N PHE A 419 19.03 -4.73 -6.82
CA PHE A 419 18.34 -5.79 -7.56
C PHE A 419 18.55 -5.91 -9.09
N GLU A 420 19.72 -6.44 -9.47
CA GLU A 420 19.84 -7.42 -10.58
C GLU A 420 19.51 -8.82 -9.98
N GLN A 421 18.63 -9.71 -10.44
CA GLN A 421 18.11 -10.06 -11.78
C GLN A 421 16.80 -10.88 -11.68
N PHE A 422 15.76 -10.45 -12.39
CA PHE A 422 15.07 -11.23 -13.43
C PHE A 422 14.71 -10.21 -14.52
N PRO A 423 14.66 -10.58 -15.81
CA PRO A 423 14.44 -9.65 -16.91
C PRO A 423 12.96 -9.22 -16.94
N ILE A 424 12.59 -8.38 -15.97
CA ILE A 424 11.45 -7.49 -16.07
C ILE A 424 12.00 -6.36 -16.92
N GLY A 425 11.48 -6.27 -18.16
CA GLY A 425 12.07 -5.57 -19.28
C GLY A 425 12.91 -4.37 -18.88
N GLU A 426 14.10 -4.29 -19.47
CA GLU A 426 14.80 -3.04 -19.66
C GLU A 426 13.77 -1.93 -19.94
N ASP A 427 14.07 -0.72 -19.51
CA ASP A 427 13.33 0.51 -19.76
C ASP A 427 13.27 0.82 -21.28
N GLU A 428 12.79 -0.13 -22.10
CA GLU A 428 12.78 -0.12 -23.56
C GLU A 428 11.82 0.94 -24.10
N GLY A 429 11.07 1.62 -23.23
CA GLY A 429 10.24 2.77 -23.57
C GLY A 429 10.95 4.13 -23.49
N ASP A 430 12.08 4.26 -22.78
CA ASP A 430 12.75 5.56 -22.52
C ASP A 430 14.15 5.66 -23.16
N ASN A 431 14.50 4.74 -24.06
CA ASN A 431 15.79 4.69 -24.78
C ASN A 431 15.79 5.44 -26.13
N GLY A 432 14.72 6.16 -26.47
CA GLY A 432 14.65 7.00 -27.66
C GLY A 432 15.45 8.30 -27.50
N PRO A 433 15.93 8.94 -28.59
CA PRO A 433 16.58 10.25 -28.48
C PRO A 433 15.60 11.25 -27.86
N ASP A 434 16.01 11.84 -26.73
CA ASP A 434 15.26 12.86 -26.01
C ASP A 434 14.84 14.01 -26.95
N ARG A 435 13.54 14.36 -26.97
CA ARG A 435 13.05 15.57 -27.64
C ARG A 435 13.23 16.71 -26.66
N VAL A 436 14.33 17.42 -26.79
CA VAL A 436 14.58 18.66 -26.04
C VAL A 436 13.60 19.71 -26.52
N VAL A 437 12.61 20.02 -25.69
CA VAL A 437 11.62 21.06 -25.96
C VAL A 437 12.09 22.28 -25.18
N ASN A 438 13.02 23.02 -25.79
CA ASN A 438 13.65 24.18 -25.16
C ASN A 438 12.64 25.35 -25.18
N ILE A 439 11.71 25.35 -24.23
CA ILE A 439 10.62 26.32 -24.11
C ILE A 439 10.88 27.19 -22.88
N SER A 440 12.05 27.83 -22.87
CA SER A 440 12.25 29.02 -22.06
C SER A 440 11.81 30.21 -22.92
N HIS A 441 10.67 30.82 -22.58
CA HIS A 441 10.17 32.10 -23.12
C HIS A 441 9.36 32.09 -24.43
N LEU A 442 8.37 31.20 -24.60
CA LEU A 442 7.40 31.33 -25.70
C LEU A 442 6.27 32.34 -25.39
N GLN A 443 5.86 33.12 -26.40
CA GLN A 443 4.63 33.92 -26.40
C GLN A 443 3.40 32.99 -26.35
N SER A 444 2.23 33.49 -25.90
CA SER A 444 1.00 32.70 -25.69
C SER A 444 0.64 31.74 -26.83
N ASP A 445 0.85 32.18 -28.07
CA ASP A 445 0.45 31.44 -29.26
C ASP A 445 1.35 30.20 -29.49
N ALA A 446 2.62 30.30 -29.14
CA ALA A 446 3.58 29.21 -29.31
C ALA A 446 3.51 28.17 -28.17
N LEU A 447 3.02 28.55 -26.98
CA LEU A 447 2.64 27.60 -25.93
C LEU A 447 1.46 26.73 -26.37
N GLN A 448 0.45 27.35 -27.01
CA GLN A 448 -0.71 26.64 -27.52
C GLN A 448 -0.31 25.67 -28.65
N GLU A 449 0.57 26.08 -29.56
CA GLU A 449 1.10 25.21 -30.61
C GLU A 449 1.87 24.01 -30.04
N ALA A 450 2.72 24.22 -29.03
CA ALA A 450 3.44 23.14 -28.36
C ALA A 450 2.49 22.16 -27.65
N LEU A 451 1.46 22.66 -26.96
CA LEU A 451 0.44 21.80 -26.34
C LEU A 451 -0.35 20.98 -27.38
N VAL A 452 -0.68 21.57 -28.52
CA VAL A 452 -1.32 20.85 -29.64
C VAL A 452 -0.41 19.73 -30.17
N GLU A 453 0.90 19.96 -30.26
CA GLU A 453 1.87 18.92 -30.64
C GLU A 453 1.86 17.73 -29.66
N PHE A 454 1.63 17.97 -28.37
CA PHE A 454 1.51 16.93 -27.35
C PHE A 454 0.10 16.34 -27.19
N GLY A 455 -0.85 16.70 -28.06
CA GLY A 455 -2.22 16.18 -28.01
C GLY A 455 -3.11 16.87 -26.97
N GLY A 456 -2.75 18.08 -26.53
CA GLY A 456 -3.51 18.91 -25.60
C GLY A 456 -3.19 18.66 -24.12
N ASP A 457 -2.67 17.48 -23.77
CA ASP A 457 -2.21 17.14 -22.42
C ASP A 457 -0.78 16.58 -22.48
N ILE A 458 0.17 17.37 -21.97
CA ILE A 458 1.59 17.03 -21.93
C ILE A 458 1.88 15.77 -21.10
N LEU A 459 1.06 15.48 -20.08
CA LEU A 459 1.18 14.28 -19.25
C LEU A 459 0.64 13.04 -19.96
N ALA A 460 -0.31 13.19 -20.88
CA ALA A 460 -0.84 12.09 -21.70
C ALA A 460 0.08 11.69 -22.85
N TYR A 461 1.11 12.49 -23.16
CA TYR A 461 2.01 12.23 -24.27
C TYR A 461 2.68 10.84 -24.17
N SER A 462 2.49 10.03 -25.22
CA SER A 462 2.90 8.62 -25.32
C SER A 462 4.10 8.39 -26.23
N GLY A 463 4.70 9.45 -26.79
CA GLY A 463 5.88 9.32 -27.65
C GLY A 463 7.12 8.88 -26.87
N HIS A 464 8.01 8.17 -27.59
CA HIS A 464 9.29 7.66 -27.07
C HIS A 464 10.22 8.78 -26.60
N ALA A 465 10.22 9.93 -27.28
CA ALA A 465 11.05 11.07 -26.92
C ALA A 465 10.32 11.96 -25.91
N ARG A 466 10.69 11.86 -24.62
CA ARG A 466 9.96 12.53 -23.53
C ARG A 466 10.16 14.05 -23.53
N PRO A 467 9.10 14.85 -23.26
CA PRO A 467 9.22 16.29 -23.12
C PRO A 467 10.20 16.67 -22.00
N GLN A 468 11.12 17.60 -22.33
CA GLN A 468 12.03 18.24 -21.39
C GLN A 468 11.66 19.71 -21.27
N ILE A 469 11.54 20.22 -20.05
CA ILE A 469 10.99 21.54 -19.75
C ILE A 469 11.98 22.22 -18.81
N ASP A 470 12.44 23.41 -19.17
CA ASP A 470 13.34 24.16 -18.30
C ASP A 470 12.60 24.68 -17.06
N LEU A 471 13.33 24.73 -15.94
CA LEU A 471 12.92 25.45 -14.74
C LEU A 471 12.98 26.96 -15.02
N GLN A 472 12.02 27.71 -14.48
CA GLN A 472 11.98 29.17 -14.58
C GLN A 472 12.99 29.82 -13.64
N LEU A 473 13.48 31.01 -14.02
CA LEU A 473 14.17 31.88 -13.06
C LEU A 473 13.13 32.42 -12.08
N PRO A 474 13.35 32.39 -10.75
CA PRO A 474 14.65 32.39 -10.04
C PRO A 474 15.20 31.02 -9.55
N HIS A 475 14.78 29.87 -10.09
CA HIS A 475 15.25 28.57 -9.59
C HIS A 475 16.79 28.44 -9.61
N MET A 476 17.39 28.07 -8.46
CA MET A 476 18.85 27.97 -8.32
C MET A 476 19.50 26.95 -9.26
N GLU A 477 18.74 25.94 -9.68
CA GLU A 477 19.19 24.88 -10.59
C GLU A 477 18.70 25.06 -12.03
N ALA A 478 18.11 26.20 -12.41
CA ALA A 478 17.58 26.41 -13.77
C ALA A 478 18.64 26.21 -14.88
N SER A 479 19.90 26.59 -14.61
CA SER A 479 21.00 26.41 -15.56
C SER A 479 21.58 24.99 -15.58
N THR A 480 21.37 24.20 -14.52
CA THR A 480 22.00 22.88 -14.34
C THR A 480 21.03 21.72 -14.52
N HIS A 481 19.73 21.94 -14.40
CA HIS A 481 18.71 20.90 -14.46
C HIS A 481 17.55 21.28 -15.40
N PHE A 482 16.79 20.27 -15.81
CA PHE A 482 15.49 20.40 -16.47
C PHE A 482 14.51 19.40 -15.87
N LEU A 483 13.22 19.63 -16.12
CA LEU A 483 12.11 18.75 -15.75
C LEU A 483 11.77 17.84 -16.92
N ARG A 484 11.77 16.54 -16.71
CA ARG A 484 11.39 15.53 -17.70
C ARG A 484 10.02 14.96 -17.36
N VAL A 485 9.13 14.90 -18.35
CA VAL A 485 7.81 14.25 -18.20
C VAL A 485 7.96 12.74 -18.35
N CYS A 486 7.75 11.98 -17.27
CA CYS A 486 7.78 10.52 -17.26
C CYS A 486 6.61 9.92 -18.05
N SER A 487 6.82 8.73 -18.64
CA SER A 487 5.79 7.96 -19.34
C SER A 487 4.59 7.65 -18.44
N PRO A 488 3.35 7.66 -18.96
CA PRO A 488 2.19 7.16 -18.22
C PRO A 488 2.34 5.71 -17.77
N ALA A 489 3.10 4.91 -18.55
CA ALA A 489 3.39 3.52 -18.22
C ALA A 489 4.30 3.34 -16.99
N ALA A 490 4.98 4.41 -16.54
CA ALA A 490 5.90 4.34 -15.40
C ALA A 490 5.19 4.19 -14.04
N ARG A 491 3.88 4.44 -13.96
CA ARG A 491 3.02 4.11 -12.80
C ARG A 491 3.53 4.60 -11.45
N TRP A 492 4.01 5.83 -11.42
CA TRP A 492 4.43 6.48 -10.18
C TRP A 492 3.23 7.01 -9.39
N VAL A 493 3.18 6.68 -8.11
CA VAL A 493 2.16 7.11 -7.15
C VAL A 493 2.85 7.95 -6.07
N PRO A 494 2.47 9.24 -5.92
CA PRO A 494 2.94 10.06 -4.82
C PRO A 494 2.46 9.51 -3.47
N VAL A 495 3.34 9.56 -2.47
CA VAL A 495 3.08 9.17 -1.08
C VAL A 495 3.33 10.39 -0.20
N PRO A 496 2.27 11.05 0.31
CA PRO A 496 2.42 12.16 1.24
C PRO A 496 3.19 11.74 2.49
N ILE A 497 4.29 12.42 2.77
CA ILE A 497 5.09 12.29 3.99
C ILE A 497 4.77 13.51 4.86
N GLY A 498 4.37 13.25 6.11
CA GLY A 498 3.94 14.27 7.06
C GLY A 498 2.76 13.81 7.92
N PRO A 499 2.32 14.62 8.90
CA PRO A 499 1.06 14.39 9.60
C PRO A 499 -0.11 14.36 8.61
N ALA A 500 -1.18 13.64 8.96
CA ALA A 500 -2.37 13.55 8.12
C ALA A 500 -2.89 14.97 7.81
N MET A 501 -3.26 15.23 6.54
CA MET A 501 -3.80 16.53 6.13
C MET A 501 -4.87 16.99 7.14
N PRO A 502 -4.72 18.16 7.79
CA PRO A 502 -5.76 18.68 8.63
C PRO A 502 -7.00 18.85 7.77
N ARG A 503 -8.10 18.21 8.18
CA ARG A 503 -9.40 18.41 7.54
C ARG A 503 -9.71 19.89 7.74
N ARG A 504 -9.73 20.68 6.66
CA ARG A 504 -10.46 21.95 6.68
C ARG A 504 -11.88 21.59 7.14
N CYS A 505 -12.27 22.04 8.33
CA CYS A 505 -13.61 21.87 8.83
C CYS A 505 -14.54 22.64 7.88
N VAL A 506 -15.09 21.94 6.89
CA VAL A 506 -16.17 22.48 6.07
C VAL A 506 -17.35 22.67 7.01
N ARG A 507 -17.64 23.93 7.38
CA ARG A 507 -18.86 24.29 8.10
C ARG A 507 -20.10 24.07 7.25
#